data_AF-A0A429A2M5-F1
#
_entry.id   AF-A0A429A2M5-F1
#
_cell.length_a   1.000
_cell.length_b   1.000
_cell.length_c   1.000
_cell.angle_alpha   90.00
_cell.angle_beta   90.00
_cell.angle_gamma   90.00
#
_symmetry.space_group_name_H-M   'P 1'
#
loop_
_entity.id
_entity.type
_entity.pdbx_description
1 polymer ?
#
loop_
_entity_poly.entity_id
_entity_poly.type
_entity_poly.pdbx_seq_one_letter_code
_entity_poly.pdbx_strand_id
1 'polypeptide(L)'
;MRRPPAYYDGDQYGLGLQASTGPSGAPGNALPPLFVTAVQGGPARAAGVRPGDVIESIDGSAPFVGAEVTPAAVAALYPRYPQAAPVRLRLLRQDTGRRRTVTLKPRLFQPDPDTLPAVTAEVVDGDVARVRMRGFAPDSANRVLRAIARLRTGRTLAGVVLDLRGNGGGSPDEANRLLGGFGHGKVTAYQCAADGSCETMRTDDNVPLVGLPLVVLTDRVGVAPDEHVPLTPQDAAVGRDPALARALALLHD
;
A
#
# COMPACT_ATOMS: atom_id res chain seq x y z
N MET A 1 3.98 -19.09 10.20
CA MET A 1 3.02 -19.30 9.09
C MET A 1 3.51 -20.47 8.25
N ARG A 2 2.61 -21.37 7.82
CA ARG A 2 2.99 -22.52 6.97
C ARG A 2 3.02 -22.06 5.51
N ARG A 3 4.11 -22.32 4.79
CA ARG A 3 4.20 -22.04 3.35
C ARG A 3 3.56 -23.18 2.54
N PRO A 4 2.86 -22.91 1.43
CA PRO A 4 2.30 -23.97 0.59
C PRO A 4 3.41 -24.85 -0.03
N PRO A 5 3.12 -26.13 -0.33
CA PRO A 5 4.00 -26.94 -1.18
C PRO A 5 4.22 -26.26 -2.53
N ALA A 6 5.45 -26.30 -3.05
CA ALA A 6 5.90 -25.61 -4.27
C ALA A 6 5.93 -24.06 -4.22
N TYR A 7 5.94 -23.47 -3.02
CA TYR A 7 6.22 -22.04 -2.84
C TYR A 7 7.63 -21.69 -3.33
N TYR A 8 7.74 -20.69 -4.19
CA TYR A 8 8.99 -20.01 -4.54
C TYR A 8 9.00 -18.58 -4.01
N ASP A 9 10.20 -18.03 -3.80
CA ASP A 9 10.33 -16.66 -3.29
C ASP A 9 9.66 -15.66 -4.26
N GLY A 10 8.83 -14.79 -3.70
CA GLY A 10 8.00 -13.84 -4.45
C GLY A 10 6.57 -14.31 -4.71
N ASP A 11 6.28 -15.61 -4.53
CA ASP A 11 4.90 -16.09 -4.63
C ASP A 11 4.01 -15.50 -3.53
N GLN A 12 2.75 -15.30 -3.87
CA GLN A 12 1.68 -14.99 -2.92
C GLN A 12 0.62 -16.08 -2.94
N TYR A 13 -0.03 -16.29 -1.80
CA TYR A 13 -1.20 -17.15 -1.68
C TYR A 13 -2.43 -16.31 -1.40
N GLY A 14 -3.49 -16.47 -2.20
CA GLY A 14 -4.76 -15.80 -1.94
C GLY A 14 -5.60 -15.63 -3.20
N LEU A 15 -6.45 -14.59 -3.19
CA LEU A 15 -7.36 -14.28 -4.29
C LEU A 15 -6.70 -13.43 -5.40
N GLY A 16 -5.57 -12.78 -5.13
CA GLY A 16 -4.85 -11.95 -6.11
C GLY A 16 -5.43 -10.54 -6.31
N LEU A 17 -6.16 -10.01 -5.32
CA LEU A 17 -6.69 -8.66 -5.29
C LEU A 17 -6.36 -7.94 -3.98
N GLN A 18 -6.42 -6.61 -4.02
CA GLN A 18 -6.49 -5.75 -2.84
C GLN A 18 -7.83 -4.99 -2.88
N ALA A 19 -8.44 -4.81 -1.71
CA ALA A 19 -9.67 -4.05 -1.56
C ALA A 19 -9.44 -2.77 -0.75
N SER A 20 -10.44 -1.89 -0.70
CA SER A 20 -10.42 -0.64 0.08
C SER A 20 -10.27 -0.80 1.60
N THR A 21 -10.18 -2.05 2.09
CA THR A 21 -9.79 -2.40 3.47
C THR A 21 -8.27 -2.36 3.73
N GLY A 22 -7.45 -2.15 2.69
CA GLY A 22 -5.99 -2.21 2.78
C GLY A 22 -5.42 -3.64 2.78
N PRO A 23 -4.10 -3.80 2.60
CA PRO A 23 -3.44 -5.10 2.37
C PRO A 23 -3.41 -6.03 3.60
N SER A 24 -3.50 -5.46 4.81
CA SER A 24 -3.47 -6.21 6.07
C SER A 24 -4.86 -6.59 6.56
N GLY A 25 -5.92 -6.08 5.91
CA GLY A 25 -7.29 -6.32 6.34
C GLY A 25 -7.60 -5.72 7.72
N ALA A 26 -6.91 -4.67 8.17
CA ALA A 26 -7.22 -4.05 9.45
C ALA A 26 -8.66 -3.50 9.39
N PRO A 27 -9.60 -4.04 10.18
CA PRO A 27 -11.03 -3.74 10.00
C PRO A 27 -11.39 -2.28 10.29
N GLY A 28 -10.54 -1.54 11.01
CA GLY A 28 -10.86 -0.20 11.52
C GLY A 28 -10.94 0.95 10.50
N ASN A 29 -10.61 0.74 9.22
CA ASN A 29 -10.33 1.86 8.30
C ASN A 29 -11.08 1.84 6.95
N ALA A 30 -11.84 0.79 6.64
CA ALA A 30 -12.55 0.72 5.36
C ALA A 30 -13.90 1.45 5.46
N LEU A 31 -14.17 2.40 4.55
CA LEU A 31 -15.48 3.04 4.43
C LEU A 31 -16.30 2.39 3.31
N PRO A 32 -17.63 2.34 3.44
CA PRO A 32 -18.48 1.90 2.34
C PRO A 32 -18.42 2.90 1.16
N PRO A 33 -18.48 2.43 -0.11
CA PRO A 33 -18.57 1.03 -0.52
C PRO A 33 -17.23 0.28 -0.47
N LEU A 34 -17.28 -1.06 -0.43
CA LEU A 34 -16.10 -1.91 -0.56
C LEU A 34 -15.80 -2.08 -2.05
N PHE A 35 -14.57 -1.85 -2.48
CA PHE A 35 -14.19 -1.98 -3.89
C PHE A 35 -12.75 -2.48 -4.03
N VAL A 36 -12.45 -3.00 -5.21
CA VAL A 36 -11.11 -3.48 -5.58
C VAL A 36 -10.20 -2.28 -5.86
N THR A 37 -9.06 -2.20 -5.19
CA THR A 37 -8.06 -1.14 -5.38
C THR A 37 -6.92 -1.58 -6.29
N ALA A 38 -6.59 -2.87 -6.30
CA ALA A 38 -5.57 -3.43 -7.17
C ALA A 38 -5.84 -4.91 -7.49
N VAL A 39 -5.34 -5.38 -8.64
CA VAL A 39 -5.35 -6.79 -9.04
C VAL A 39 -3.91 -7.23 -9.31
N GLN A 40 -3.36 -7.97 -8.36
CA GLN A 40 -1.96 -8.37 -8.34
C GLN A 40 -1.67 -9.62 -9.17
N GLY A 41 -2.71 -10.34 -9.63
CA GLY A 41 -2.55 -11.57 -10.39
C GLY A 41 -3.56 -12.63 -10.00
N GLY A 42 -3.18 -13.89 -10.17
CA GLY A 42 -3.90 -15.03 -9.60
C GLY A 42 -5.37 -15.15 -10.00
N PRO A 43 -6.22 -15.69 -9.11
CA PRO A 43 -7.65 -15.92 -9.38
C PRO A 43 -8.43 -14.68 -9.81
N ALA A 44 -8.21 -13.54 -9.17
CA ALA A 44 -8.91 -12.29 -9.48
C ALA A 44 -8.64 -11.84 -10.93
N ARG A 45 -7.37 -11.89 -11.35
CA ARG A 45 -6.99 -11.60 -12.75
C ARG A 45 -7.64 -12.57 -13.73
N ALA A 46 -7.59 -13.87 -13.44
CA ALA A 46 -8.19 -14.90 -14.28
C ALA A 46 -9.71 -14.73 -14.42
N ALA A 47 -10.40 -14.23 -13.39
CA ALA A 47 -11.83 -13.90 -13.42
C ALA A 47 -12.15 -12.52 -14.06
N GLY A 48 -11.11 -11.79 -14.51
CA GLY A 48 -11.24 -10.47 -15.12
C GLY A 48 -11.73 -9.39 -14.15
N VAL A 49 -11.53 -9.57 -12.84
CA VAL A 49 -11.74 -8.53 -11.82
C VAL A 49 -10.86 -7.33 -12.16
N ARG A 50 -11.35 -6.12 -11.93
CA ARG A 50 -10.62 -4.88 -12.20
C ARG A 50 -10.63 -3.94 -10.99
N PRO A 51 -9.61 -3.09 -10.83
CA PRO A 51 -9.71 -1.93 -9.95
C PRO A 51 -11.00 -1.15 -10.23
N GLY A 52 -11.66 -0.68 -9.17
CA GLY A 52 -12.96 0.00 -9.22
C GLY A 52 -14.19 -0.92 -9.25
N ASP A 53 -14.04 -2.24 -9.46
CA ASP A 53 -15.15 -3.17 -9.28
C ASP A 53 -15.62 -3.10 -7.80
N VAL A 54 -16.87 -2.70 -7.56
CA VAL A 54 -17.49 -2.63 -6.22
C VAL A 54 -17.92 -4.03 -5.79
N ILE A 55 -17.52 -4.44 -4.59
CA ILE A 55 -17.87 -5.72 -3.99
C ILE A 55 -19.18 -5.53 -3.22
N GLU A 56 -20.31 -5.87 -3.84
CA GLU A 56 -21.66 -5.74 -3.25
C GLU A 56 -21.95 -6.84 -2.22
N SER A 57 -21.34 -8.03 -2.37
CA SER A 57 -21.45 -9.11 -1.38
C SER A 57 -20.32 -10.12 -1.47
N ILE A 58 -19.98 -10.74 -0.34
CA ILE A 58 -18.99 -11.81 -0.19
C ILE A 58 -19.71 -13.03 0.39
N ASP A 59 -19.71 -14.15 -0.32
CA ASP A 59 -20.42 -15.38 0.02
C ASP A 59 -21.93 -15.17 0.31
N GLY A 60 -22.52 -14.15 -0.32
CA GLY A 60 -23.92 -13.78 -0.15
C GLY A 60 -24.20 -12.80 1.01
N SER A 61 -23.19 -12.48 1.82
CA SER A 61 -23.29 -11.51 2.91
C SER A 61 -22.82 -10.12 2.48
N ALA A 62 -23.44 -9.07 3.02
CA ALA A 62 -22.97 -7.70 2.83
C ALA A 62 -21.60 -7.52 3.50
N PRO A 63 -20.67 -6.74 2.90
CA PRO A 63 -19.35 -6.56 3.48
C PRO A 63 -19.33 -5.67 4.72
N PHE A 64 -20.36 -4.85 4.94
CA PHE A 64 -20.47 -3.92 6.07
C PHE A 64 -21.68 -4.20 6.94
N VAL A 65 -21.54 -3.83 8.22
CA VAL A 65 -22.66 -3.58 9.13
C VAL A 65 -22.56 -2.11 9.56
N GLY A 66 -23.53 -1.30 9.15
CA GLY A 66 -23.42 0.16 9.28
C GLY A 66 -22.23 0.70 8.49
N ALA A 67 -21.31 1.40 9.17
CA ALA A 67 -20.10 1.96 8.57
C ALA A 67 -18.86 1.05 8.69
N GLU A 68 -18.96 -0.08 9.39
CA GLU A 68 -17.82 -0.94 9.70
C GLU A 68 -17.77 -2.17 8.79
N VAL A 69 -16.58 -2.46 8.25
CA VAL A 69 -16.36 -3.69 7.48
C VAL A 69 -16.35 -4.89 8.43
N THR A 70 -17.05 -5.95 8.04
CA THR A 70 -17.14 -7.14 8.88
C THR A 70 -15.80 -7.90 8.92
N PRO A 71 -15.40 -8.46 10.06
CA PRO A 71 -14.22 -9.34 10.14
C PRO A 71 -14.33 -10.53 9.19
N ALA A 72 -15.54 -11.04 8.95
CA ALA A 72 -15.81 -12.12 8.00
C ALA A 72 -15.49 -11.72 6.55
N ALA A 73 -15.87 -10.50 6.13
CA ALA A 73 -15.54 -9.97 4.81
C ALA A 73 -14.02 -9.89 4.62
N VAL A 74 -13.30 -9.35 5.61
CA VAL A 74 -11.84 -9.28 5.58
C VAL A 74 -11.22 -10.67 5.49
N ALA A 75 -11.62 -11.59 6.36
CA ALA A 75 -11.06 -12.94 6.40
C ALA A 75 -11.28 -13.70 5.08
N ALA A 76 -12.45 -13.52 4.46
CA ALA A 76 -12.75 -14.11 3.15
C ALA A 76 -11.92 -13.50 2.01
N LEU A 77 -11.62 -12.19 2.04
CA LEU A 77 -10.82 -11.55 1.00
C LEU A 77 -9.31 -11.86 1.10
N TYR A 78 -8.80 -12.09 2.31
CA TYR A 78 -7.37 -12.33 2.57
C TYR A 78 -7.10 -13.70 3.22
N PRO A 79 -7.47 -14.81 2.54
CA PRO A 79 -7.29 -16.15 3.09
C PRO A 79 -5.80 -16.51 3.21
N ARG A 80 -5.43 -17.12 4.34
CA ARG A 80 -4.06 -17.59 4.62
C ARG A 80 -3.99 -19.09 4.41
N TYR A 81 -2.89 -19.57 3.83
CA TYR A 81 -2.67 -21.02 3.70
C TYR A 81 -2.79 -21.73 5.07
N PRO A 82 -3.52 -22.87 5.17
CA PRO A 82 -4.08 -23.69 4.09
C PRO A 82 -5.56 -23.41 3.71
N GLN A 83 -6.12 -22.25 4.04
CA GLN A 83 -7.51 -21.89 3.70
C GLN A 83 -7.72 -21.86 2.17
N ALA A 84 -8.40 -22.87 1.64
CA ALA A 84 -8.60 -23.05 0.19
C ALA A 84 -10.06 -23.00 -0.25
N ALA A 85 -10.97 -22.62 0.66
CA ALA A 85 -12.39 -22.47 0.36
C ALA A 85 -12.60 -21.41 -0.75
N PRO A 86 -13.38 -21.69 -1.81
CA PRO A 86 -13.70 -20.69 -2.81
C PRO A 86 -14.53 -19.56 -2.22
N VAL A 87 -14.27 -18.34 -2.67
CA VAL A 87 -14.95 -17.12 -2.21
C VAL A 87 -15.79 -16.57 -3.36
N ARG A 88 -17.08 -16.38 -3.13
CA ARG A 88 -18.02 -15.88 -4.14
C ARG A 88 -18.23 -14.38 -3.96
N LEU A 89 -17.80 -13.60 -4.95
CA LEU A 89 -17.93 -12.14 -4.95
C LEU A 89 -19.02 -11.72 -5.93
N ARG A 90 -19.98 -10.90 -5.48
CA ARG A 90 -20.88 -10.16 -6.38
C ARG A 90 -20.27 -8.78 -6.63
N LEU A 91 -19.96 -8.52 -7.89
CA LEU A 91 -19.24 -7.34 -8.33
C LEU A 91 -20.16 -6.44 -9.16
N LEU A 92 -20.12 -5.14 -8.88
CA LEU A 92 -20.67 -4.08 -9.71
C LEU A 92 -19.52 -3.31 -10.36
N ARG A 93 -19.48 -3.34 -11.69
CA ARG A 93 -18.57 -2.53 -12.46
C ARG A 93 -19.21 -1.17 -12.73
N GLN A 94 -18.69 -0.10 -12.11
CA GLN A 94 -19.40 1.18 -12.04
C GLN A 94 -19.53 1.90 -13.39
N ASP A 95 -18.50 1.88 -14.24
CA ASP A 95 -18.49 2.54 -15.55
C ASP A 95 -19.56 2.00 -16.53
N THR A 96 -19.92 0.73 -16.40
CA THR A 96 -20.90 0.05 -17.27
C THR A 96 -22.20 -0.31 -16.55
N GLY A 97 -22.27 -0.17 -15.23
CA GLY A 97 -23.37 -0.66 -14.40
C GLY A 97 -23.52 -2.19 -14.37
N ARG A 98 -22.59 -2.93 -14.98
CA ARG A 98 -22.69 -4.40 -15.12
C ARG A 98 -22.48 -5.08 -13.77
N ARG A 99 -23.45 -5.92 -13.37
CA ARG A 99 -23.32 -6.83 -12.23
C ARG A 99 -22.93 -8.23 -12.67
N ARG A 100 -22.03 -8.86 -11.94
CA ARG A 100 -21.65 -10.27 -12.15
C ARG A 100 -21.18 -10.91 -10.86
N THR A 101 -21.36 -12.22 -10.78
CA THR A 101 -20.81 -13.03 -9.69
C THR A 101 -19.59 -13.78 -10.19
N VAL A 102 -18.51 -13.74 -9.43
CA VAL A 102 -17.29 -14.53 -9.68
C VAL A 102 -16.99 -15.39 -8.46
N THR A 103 -16.48 -16.60 -8.71
CA THR A 103 -16.02 -17.50 -7.65
C THR A 103 -14.50 -17.62 -7.75
N LEU A 104 -13.80 -17.13 -6.74
CA LEU A 104 -12.33 -17.08 -6.69
C LEU A 104 -11.83 -18.19 -5.76
N LYS A 105 -10.98 -19.08 -6.27
CA LYS A 105 -10.36 -20.14 -5.46
C LYS A 105 -8.96 -19.72 -5.02
N PRO A 106 -8.65 -19.62 -3.71
CA PRO A 106 -7.31 -19.29 -3.23
C PRO A 106 -6.26 -20.25 -3.76
N ARG A 107 -5.16 -19.71 -4.28
CA ARG A 107 -4.03 -20.50 -4.78
C ARG A 107 -2.74 -19.69 -4.70
N LEU A 108 -1.62 -20.39 -4.87
CA LEU A 108 -0.35 -19.75 -5.21
C LEU A 108 -0.47 -19.06 -6.58
N PHE A 109 0.08 -17.86 -6.64
CA PHE A 109 0.29 -17.11 -7.87
C PHE A 109 1.54 -16.25 -7.73
N GLN A 110 2.24 -16.05 -8.85
CA GLN A 110 3.25 -15.01 -8.96
C GLN A 110 2.53 -13.68 -9.16
N PRO A 111 2.70 -12.72 -8.24
CA PRO A 111 2.17 -11.40 -8.45
C PRO A 111 2.89 -10.72 -9.62
N ASP A 112 2.23 -9.75 -10.21
CA ASP A 112 2.78 -8.97 -11.31
C ASP A 112 4.11 -8.34 -10.92
N PRO A 113 5.20 -8.48 -11.71
CA PRO A 113 6.48 -7.84 -11.44
C PRO A 113 6.36 -6.34 -11.20
N ASP A 114 5.40 -5.67 -11.85
CA ASP A 114 5.14 -4.23 -11.69
C ASP A 114 4.48 -3.88 -10.35
N THR A 115 3.90 -4.87 -9.66
CA THR A 115 3.21 -4.68 -8.36
C THR A 115 4.09 -5.00 -7.15
N LEU A 116 5.25 -5.62 -7.37
CA LEU A 116 6.12 -6.24 -6.37
C LEU A 116 7.41 -5.52 -5.97
N PRO A 117 7.98 -4.53 -6.71
CA PRO A 117 9.31 -4.09 -6.35
C PRO A 117 9.29 -3.45 -4.96
N ALA A 118 10.28 -3.82 -4.13
CA ALA A 118 10.38 -3.31 -2.76
C ALA A 118 10.47 -1.77 -2.73
N VAL A 119 11.11 -1.21 -3.76
CA VAL A 119 11.17 0.22 -4.06
C VAL A 119 10.96 0.43 -5.56
N THR A 120 10.01 1.28 -5.95
CA THR A 120 9.89 1.82 -7.32
C THR A 120 10.06 3.33 -7.29
N ALA A 121 10.56 3.91 -8.39
CA ALA A 121 10.75 5.34 -8.47
C ALA A 121 10.52 5.84 -9.90
N GLU A 122 9.84 6.98 -10.03
CA GLU A 122 9.52 7.63 -11.30
C GLU A 122 9.49 9.16 -11.12
N VAL A 123 9.66 9.90 -12.22
CA VAL A 123 9.37 11.34 -12.23
C VAL A 123 7.90 11.52 -12.60
N VAL A 124 7.17 12.26 -11.76
CA VAL A 124 5.79 12.69 -11.99
C VAL A 124 5.75 14.20 -12.07
N ASP A 125 4.71 14.74 -12.73
CA ASP A 125 4.49 16.18 -12.90
C ASP A 125 5.67 16.96 -13.54
N GLY A 126 6.58 16.24 -14.21
CA GLY A 126 7.75 16.80 -14.88
C GLY A 126 9.01 16.91 -14.00
N ASP A 127 8.86 17.22 -12.72
CA ASP A 127 9.97 17.54 -11.81
C ASP A 127 9.81 17.02 -10.37
N VAL A 128 8.81 16.18 -10.07
CA VAL A 128 8.66 15.57 -8.74
C VAL A 128 9.11 14.11 -8.76
N ALA A 129 9.98 13.73 -7.83
CA ALA A 129 10.36 12.32 -7.67
C ALA A 129 9.32 11.59 -6.81
N ARG A 130 8.57 10.68 -7.44
CA ARG A 130 7.70 9.75 -6.71
C ARG A 130 8.49 8.48 -6.42
N VAL A 131 8.62 8.11 -5.15
CA VAL A 131 9.24 6.87 -4.72
C VAL A 131 8.26 6.05 -3.89
N ARG A 132 7.95 4.83 -4.30
CA ARG A 132 7.08 3.92 -3.55
C ARG A 132 7.91 2.87 -2.85
N MET A 133 7.60 2.57 -1.59
CA MET A 133 8.28 1.54 -0.80
C MET A 133 7.29 0.68 -0.02
N ARG A 134 7.43 -0.65 -0.13
CA ARG A 134 6.51 -1.65 0.46
C ARG A 134 6.88 -2.12 1.88
N GLY A 135 8.07 -1.77 2.36
CA GLY A 135 8.55 -2.20 3.67
C GLY A 135 9.96 -1.71 3.96
N PHE A 136 10.31 -1.64 5.24
CA PHE A 136 11.65 -1.30 5.73
C PHE A 136 12.52 -2.57 5.84
N ALA A 137 12.78 -3.18 4.69
CA ALA A 137 13.73 -4.30 4.58
C ALA A 137 15.19 -3.80 4.62
N PRO A 138 16.17 -4.67 4.89
CA PRO A 138 17.58 -4.27 4.83
C PRO A 138 17.93 -3.57 3.51
N ASP A 139 18.66 -2.44 3.60
CA ASP A 139 19.09 -1.57 2.49
C ASP A 139 17.96 -0.78 1.80
N SER A 140 16.72 -0.82 2.31
CA SER A 140 15.59 -0.07 1.74
C SER A 140 15.83 1.44 1.70
N ALA A 141 16.39 2.03 2.76
CA ALA A 141 16.68 3.46 2.84
C ALA A 141 17.66 3.90 1.76
N ASN A 142 18.77 3.15 1.59
CA ASN A 142 19.76 3.46 0.57
C ASN A 142 19.18 3.30 -0.84
N ARG A 143 18.28 2.32 -1.07
CA ARG A 143 17.60 2.16 -2.37
C ARG A 143 16.73 3.36 -2.70
N VAL A 144 15.96 3.86 -1.74
CA VAL A 144 15.17 5.09 -1.90
C VAL A 144 16.07 6.28 -2.22
N LEU A 145 17.10 6.53 -1.41
CA LEU A 145 18.01 7.66 -1.59
C LEU A 145 18.77 7.61 -2.93
N ARG A 146 19.25 6.42 -3.34
CA ARG A 146 19.88 6.22 -4.65
C ARG A 146 18.89 6.42 -5.80
N ALA A 147 17.63 6.02 -5.64
CA ALA A 147 16.62 6.23 -6.66
C ALA A 147 16.33 7.73 -6.85
N ILE A 148 16.18 8.50 -5.76
CA ILE A 148 16.03 9.96 -5.82
C ILE A 148 17.23 10.60 -6.51
N ALA A 149 18.45 10.23 -6.13
CA ALA A 149 19.67 10.75 -6.75
C ALA A 149 19.74 10.46 -8.25
N ARG A 150 19.34 9.27 -8.69
CA ARG A 150 19.27 8.90 -10.12
C ARG A 150 18.23 9.71 -10.88
N LEU A 151 17.04 9.91 -10.30
CA LEU A 151 15.99 10.73 -10.93
C LEU A 151 16.40 12.20 -11.06
N ARG A 152 17.25 12.70 -10.16
CA ARG A 152 17.80 14.06 -10.20
C ARG A 152 18.87 14.25 -11.29
N THR A 153 19.50 13.20 -11.80
CA THR A 153 20.56 13.35 -12.81
C THR A 153 20.05 14.05 -14.06
N GLY A 154 20.65 15.19 -14.40
CA GLY A 154 20.30 15.97 -15.59
C GLY A 154 19.01 16.78 -15.48
N ARG A 155 18.44 16.95 -14.27
CA ARG A 155 17.26 17.79 -14.04
C ARG A 155 17.25 18.40 -12.64
N THR A 156 16.44 19.43 -12.47
CA THR A 156 16.07 19.93 -11.14
C THR A 156 14.80 19.23 -10.71
N LEU A 157 14.75 18.77 -9.46
CA LEU A 157 13.53 18.25 -8.87
C LEU A 157 12.92 19.31 -7.95
N ALA A 158 11.60 19.48 -7.98
CA ALA A 158 10.88 20.38 -7.09
C ALA A 158 10.62 19.75 -5.71
N GLY A 159 10.50 18.42 -5.65
CA GLY A 159 10.22 17.72 -4.39
C GLY A 159 10.21 16.20 -4.52
N VAL A 160 9.90 15.55 -3.39
CA VAL A 160 9.77 14.10 -3.28
C VAL A 160 8.39 13.74 -2.75
N VAL A 161 7.71 12.83 -3.43
CA VAL A 161 6.53 12.13 -2.90
C VAL A 161 6.96 10.71 -2.49
N LEU A 162 6.96 10.43 -1.20
CA LEU A 162 7.24 9.10 -0.65
C LEU A 162 5.93 8.34 -0.43
N ASP A 163 5.66 7.35 -1.27
CA ASP A 163 4.45 6.53 -1.22
C ASP A 163 4.66 5.28 -0.35
N LEU A 164 4.17 5.35 0.90
CA LEU A 164 4.21 4.28 1.89
C LEU A 164 2.86 3.53 1.99
N ARG A 165 1.94 3.71 1.05
CA ARG A 165 0.66 3.00 1.06
C ARG A 165 0.87 1.49 0.88
N GLY A 166 0.39 0.73 1.84
CA GLY A 166 0.53 -0.70 1.95
C GLY A 166 1.92 -1.14 2.41
N ASN A 167 2.67 -0.23 3.04
CA ASN A 167 3.91 -0.55 3.72
C ASN A 167 3.62 -1.25 5.04
N GLY A 168 4.14 -2.46 5.21
CA GLY A 168 3.90 -3.28 6.40
C GLY A 168 4.79 -2.97 7.60
N GLY A 169 5.63 -1.93 7.52
CA GLY A 169 6.67 -1.63 8.51
C GLY A 169 7.99 -2.35 8.21
N GLY A 170 8.80 -2.57 9.24
CA GLY A 170 10.09 -3.24 9.15
C GLY A 170 11.10 -2.66 10.16
N SER A 171 12.36 -2.57 9.74
CA SER A 171 13.46 -2.12 10.59
C SER A 171 13.31 -0.64 10.99
N PRO A 172 13.30 -0.32 12.30
CA PRO A 172 13.37 1.06 12.77
C PRO A 172 14.67 1.77 12.35
N ASP A 173 15.78 1.06 12.22
CA ASP A 173 17.06 1.63 11.78
C ASP A 173 16.99 2.09 10.32
N GLU A 174 16.32 1.32 9.45
CA GLU A 174 16.07 1.72 8.07
C GLU A 174 15.17 2.95 8.00
N ALA A 175 14.18 3.06 8.88
CA ALA A 175 13.34 4.24 8.98
C ALA A 175 14.13 5.48 9.43
N ASN A 176 14.94 5.36 10.50
CA ASN A 176 15.80 6.43 11.00
C ASN A 176 16.84 6.88 9.97
N ARG A 177 17.38 5.93 9.20
CA ARG A 177 18.30 6.21 8.10
C ARG A 177 17.64 6.96 6.96
N LEU A 178 16.44 6.55 6.55
CA LEU A 178 15.70 7.26 5.51
C LEU A 178 15.36 8.68 5.96
N LEU A 179 14.88 8.85 7.20
CA LEU A 179 14.57 10.16 7.78
C LEU A 179 15.82 11.05 7.92
N GLY A 180 17.00 10.47 8.18
CA GLY A 180 18.28 11.18 8.17
C GLY A 180 18.60 11.87 6.84
N GLY A 181 18.06 11.37 5.73
CA GLY A 181 18.15 12.05 4.43
C GLY A 181 17.29 13.31 4.31
N PHE A 182 16.32 13.53 5.20
CA PHE A 182 15.39 14.66 5.15
C PHE A 182 15.52 15.60 6.35
N GLY A 183 16.12 15.16 7.45
CA GLY A 183 16.40 16.01 8.59
C GLY A 183 17.40 15.39 9.55
N HIS A 184 18.16 16.25 10.22
CA HIS A 184 19.14 15.85 11.24
C HIS A 184 18.71 16.25 12.64
N GLY A 185 19.24 15.55 13.65
CA GLY A 185 19.02 15.79 15.07
C GLY A 185 17.59 15.57 15.56
N LYS A 186 16.70 15.00 14.74
CA LYS A 186 15.27 14.84 15.07
C LYS A 186 15.06 13.58 15.89
N VAL A 187 14.18 13.68 16.89
CA VAL A 187 13.62 12.49 17.55
C VAL A 187 12.57 11.89 16.62
N THR A 188 12.66 10.59 16.38
CA THR A 188 11.76 9.88 15.47
C THR A 188 10.76 9.00 16.22
N ALA A 189 11.17 8.40 17.33
CA ALA A 189 10.32 7.57 18.18
C ALA A 189 10.91 7.43 19.59
N TYR A 190 10.11 6.88 20.50
CA TYR A 190 10.57 6.35 21.79
C TYR A 190 10.26 4.86 21.83
N GLN A 191 11.26 4.04 22.15
CA GLN A 191 11.09 2.61 22.35
C GLN A 191 11.12 2.31 23.85
N CYS A 192 9.98 1.97 24.43
CA CYS A 192 9.86 1.73 25.86
C CYS A 192 9.77 0.23 26.17
N ALA A 193 10.57 -0.23 27.12
CA ALA A 193 10.47 -1.56 27.69
C ALA A 193 9.34 -1.63 28.74
N ALA A 194 8.95 -2.85 29.11
CA ALA A 194 7.86 -3.09 30.06
C ALA A 194 8.15 -2.56 31.48
N ASP A 195 9.42 -2.34 31.82
CA ASP A 195 9.87 -1.74 33.08
C ASP A 195 9.77 -0.19 33.09
N GLY A 196 9.33 0.41 31.98
CA GLY A 196 9.17 1.85 31.83
C GLY A 196 10.42 2.58 31.35
N SER A 197 11.55 1.90 31.14
CA SER A 197 12.72 2.51 30.50
C SER A 197 12.43 2.77 29.03
N CYS A 198 12.76 3.97 28.54
CA CYS A 198 12.54 4.37 27.15
C CYS A 198 13.86 4.82 26.49
N GLU A 199 14.15 4.25 25.32
CA GLU A 199 15.23 4.70 24.45
C GLU A 199 14.69 5.70 23.42
N THR A 200 15.42 6.80 23.24
CA THR A 200 15.08 7.80 22.22
C THR A 200 15.69 7.41 20.88
N MET A 201 14.85 7.16 19.89
CA MET A 201 15.29 6.95 18.52
C MET A 201 15.45 8.29 17.80
N ARG A 202 16.44 8.38 16.92
CA ARG A 202 16.77 9.61 16.21
C ARG A 202 17.10 9.35 14.75
N THR A 203 17.13 10.41 13.96
CA THR A 203 17.65 10.40 12.59
C THR A 203 19.12 9.95 12.56
N ASP A 204 19.51 9.20 11.51
CA ASP A 204 20.91 8.90 11.23
C ASP A 204 21.56 10.11 10.53
N ASP A 205 22.20 10.97 11.32
CA ASP A 205 22.79 12.23 10.84
C ASP A 205 24.04 12.03 9.96
N ASN A 206 24.53 10.79 9.80
CA ASN A 206 25.59 10.47 8.83
C ASN A 206 25.08 10.38 7.39
N VAL A 207 23.75 10.40 7.20
CA VAL A 207 23.13 10.39 5.87
C VAL A 207 23.12 11.82 5.31
N PRO A 208 23.68 12.06 4.11
CA PRO A 208 23.60 13.37 3.48
C PRO A 208 22.15 13.81 3.23
N LEU A 209 21.85 15.07 3.50
CA LEU A 209 20.54 15.64 3.24
C LEU A 209 20.24 15.66 1.73
N VAL A 210 19.04 15.23 1.36
CA VAL A 210 18.52 15.27 -0.01
C VAL A 210 18.29 16.72 -0.45
N GLY A 211 17.88 17.59 0.48
CA GLY A 211 17.64 19.01 0.24
C GLY A 211 16.43 19.29 -0.63
N LEU A 212 15.41 18.42 -0.59
CA LEU A 212 14.14 18.56 -1.30
C LEU A 212 12.98 18.52 -0.31
N PRO A 213 11.90 19.28 -0.54
CA PRO A 213 10.65 19.12 0.19
C PRO A 213 10.11 17.69 0.07
N LEU A 214 9.47 17.19 1.12
CA LEU A 214 8.95 15.83 1.22
C LEU A 214 7.46 15.85 1.54
N VAL A 215 6.66 15.13 0.76
CA VAL A 215 5.29 14.75 1.09
C VAL A 215 5.20 13.23 1.16
N VAL A 216 4.48 12.71 2.16
CA VAL A 216 4.36 11.26 2.39
C VAL A 216 2.92 10.81 2.18
N LEU A 217 2.70 9.75 1.39
CA LEU A 217 1.40 9.11 1.23
C LEU A 217 1.32 7.86 2.11
N THR A 218 0.26 7.73 2.92
CA THR A 218 0.02 6.57 3.80
C THR A 218 -1.42 6.06 3.66
N ASP A 219 -1.68 4.80 3.99
CA ASP A 219 -3.03 4.18 3.94
C ASP A 219 -3.56 3.79 5.33
N ARG A 220 -3.28 4.63 6.34
CA ARG A 220 -3.66 4.48 7.76
C ARG A 220 -3.11 3.22 8.45
N VAL A 221 -2.18 2.50 7.83
CA VAL A 221 -1.41 1.45 8.50
C VAL A 221 -0.29 2.11 9.29
N GLY A 222 -0.37 2.03 10.62
CA GLY A 222 0.66 2.52 11.54
C GLY A 222 0.57 4.01 11.89
N VAL A 223 0.47 4.90 10.89
CA VAL A 223 0.47 6.36 11.10
C VAL A 223 -0.75 7.00 10.43
N ALA A 224 -1.47 7.83 11.18
CA ALA A 224 -2.57 8.62 10.64
C ALA A 224 -2.02 9.77 9.78
N PRO A 225 -2.57 10.02 8.58
CA PRO A 225 -2.14 11.15 7.77
C PRO A 225 -2.65 12.48 8.36
N ASP A 226 -1.90 13.57 8.14
CA ASP A 226 -2.32 14.93 8.51
C ASP A 226 -3.57 15.36 7.72
N GLU A 227 -3.64 14.96 6.45
CA GLU A 227 -4.78 15.20 5.57
C GLU A 227 -5.31 13.88 5.01
N HIS A 228 -6.61 13.64 5.14
CA HIS A 228 -7.25 12.46 4.56
C HIS A 228 -7.83 12.77 3.17
N VAL A 229 -7.27 12.13 2.14
CA VAL A 229 -7.77 12.20 0.77
C VAL A 229 -8.41 10.86 0.38
N PRO A 230 -9.74 10.77 0.22
CA PRO A 230 -10.42 9.50 -0.07
C PRO A 230 -10.17 9.05 -1.51
N LEU A 231 -10.00 7.74 -1.70
CA LEU A 231 -10.02 7.09 -3.00
C LEU A 231 -11.43 6.56 -3.28
N THR A 232 -11.99 6.88 -4.44
CA THR A 232 -13.31 6.35 -4.86
C THR A 232 -13.15 5.14 -5.80
N PRO A 233 -14.20 4.31 -5.97
CA PRO A 233 -14.16 3.25 -6.98
C PRO A 233 -14.02 3.81 -8.40
N GLN A 234 -14.55 5.00 -8.69
CA GLN A 234 -14.37 5.67 -9.99
C GLN A 234 -12.92 6.07 -10.22
N ASP A 235 -12.25 6.63 -9.20
CA ASP A 235 -10.82 6.95 -9.27
C ASP A 235 -10.00 5.69 -9.57
N ALA A 236 -10.27 4.61 -8.82
CA ALA A 236 -9.60 3.32 -9.02
C ALA A 236 -9.86 2.72 -10.41
N ALA A 237 -11.08 2.88 -10.95
CA ALA A 237 -11.44 2.36 -12.27
C ALA A 237 -10.64 3.02 -13.41
N VAL A 238 -10.30 4.30 -13.27
CA VAL A 238 -9.58 5.07 -14.30
C VAL A 238 -8.09 5.29 -13.96
N GLY A 239 -7.61 4.72 -12.85
CA GLY A 239 -6.23 4.90 -12.39
C GLY A 239 -5.90 6.30 -11.89
N ARG A 240 -6.92 7.09 -11.49
CA ARG A 240 -6.73 8.41 -10.89
C ARG A 240 -6.31 8.25 -9.43
N ASP A 241 -5.27 8.98 -9.02
CA ASP A 241 -4.75 8.96 -7.66
C ASP A 241 -4.94 10.34 -7.00
N PRO A 242 -6.05 10.58 -6.29
CA PRO A 242 -6.34 11.90 -5.72
C PRO A 242 -5.34 12.29 -4.61
N ALA A 243 -4.79 11.31 -3.89
CA ALA A 243 -3.78 11.57 -2.86
C ALA A 243 -2.46 12.02 -3.48
N LEU A 244 -2.04 11.41 -4.60
CA LEU A 244 -0.89 11.88 -5.37
C LEU A 244 -1.14 13.30 -5.91
N ALA A 245 -2.32 13.57 -6.51
CA ALA A 245 -2.64 14.90 -7.02
C ALA A 245 -2.58 15.98 -5.91
N ARG A 246 -3.07 15.66 -4.71
CA ARG A 246 -2.98 16.56 -3.55
C ARG A 246 -1.54 16.76 -3.09
N ALA A 247 -0.74 15.71 -3.04
CA ALA A 247 0.67 15.81 -2.69
C ALA A 247 1.47 16.66 -3.67
N LEU A 248 1.16 16.59 -4.97
CA LEU A 248 1.77 17.46 -5.98
C LEU A 248 1.41 18.92 -5.76
N ALA A 249 0.15 19.22 -5.46
CA ALA A 249 -0.27 20.59 -5.12
C ALA A 249 0.51 21.15 -3.91
N LEU A 250 0.68 20.36 -2.85
CA LEU A 250 1.44 20.76 -1.65
C LEU A 250 2.93 21.02 -1.90
N LEU A 251 3.51 20.46 -2.96
CA LEU A 251 4.91 20.70 -3.32
C LEU A 251 5.09 21.97 -4.18
N HIS A 252 4.01 22.49 -4.74
CA HIS A 252 4.00 23.67 -5.61
C HIS A 252 3.43 24.93 -4.93
N ASP A 253 2.81 24.78 -3.76
CA ASP A 253 2.37 25.87 -2.86
C ASP A 253 3.55 26.48 -2.09
#